data_AF-A0A934EIZ8-F1
#
_entry.id   AF-A0A934EIZ8-F1
#
_cell.length_a   1.000
_cell.length_b   1.000
_cell.length_c   1.000
_cell.angle_alpha   90.00
_cell.angle_beta   90.00
_cell.angle_gamma   90.00
#
_symmetry.space_group_name_H-M   'P 1'
#
loop_
_entity.id
_entity.type
_entity.pdbx_description
1 polymer ?
#
loop_
_entity_poly.entity_id
_entity_poly.type
_entity_poly.pdbx_seq_one_letter_code
_entity_poly.pdbx_strand_id
1 'polypeptide(L)'
;PVVIDGFISTAGALIAYLIEPKTKDYMFAAHMSQEVGHKSILEKIGLRPILDLDMRLGEGTGAALAMLIIEGGLKVYKEMATFAEAAVAGKK
;
A
#
# COMPACT_ATOMS: atom_id res chain seq x y z
N PRO A 1 -6.49 7.88 5.48
CA PRO A 1 -5.84 6.94 4.54
C PRO A 1 -6.75 5.73 4.35
N VAL A 2 -6.77 5.14 3.17
CA VAL A 2 -7.59 3.98 2.79
C VAL A 2 -6.66 2.90 2.23
N VAL A 3 -6.73 1.69 2.76
CA VAL A 3 -5.99 0.53 2.23
C VAL A 3 -6.95 -0.29 1.39
N ILE A 4 -6.69 -0.34 0.09
CA ILE A 4 -7.47 -1.06 -0.90
C ILE A 4 -6.93 -2.49 -0.96
N ASP A 5 -7.81 -3.47 -0.81
CA ASP A 5 -7.48 -4.90 -0.72
C ASP A 5 -7.14 -5.51 -2.08
N GLY A 6 -8.10 -6.26 -2.66
CA GLY A 6 -8.00 -6.84 -3.99
C GLY A 6 -9.01 -6.25 -4.97
N PHE A 7 -9.22 -6.96 -6.08
CA PHE A 7 -9.96 -6.51 -7.26
C PHE A 7 -11.28 -5.79 -6.99
N ILE A 8 -12.15 -6.34 -6.13
CA ILE A 8 -13.48 -5.77 -5.84
C ILE A 8 -13.35 -4.39 -5.18
N SER A 9 -12.50 -4.26 -4.16
CA SER A 9 -12.28 -2.98 -3.49
C SER A 9 -11.60 -1.96 -4.42
N THR A 10 -10.74 -2.43 -5.32
CA THR A 10 -10.07 -1.59 -6.32
C THR A 10 -11.04 -1.10 -7.39
N ALA A 11 -12.07 -1.88 -7.75
CA ALA A 11 -13.15 -1.41 -8.60
C ALA A 11 -13.93 -0.25 -7.94
N GLY A 12 -14.20 -0.34 -6.63
CA GLY A 12 -14.76 0.78 -5.86
C GLY A 12 -13.83 1.99 -5.82
N ALA A 13 -12.53 1.76 -5.61
CA ALA A 13 -11.52 2.83 -5.66
C ALA A 13 -11.43 3.51 -7.02
N LEU A 14 -11.59 2.77 -8.12
CA LEU A 14 -11.65 3.32 -9.47
C LEU A 14 -12.84 4.26 -9.63
N ILE A 15 -14.03 3.87 -9.14
CA ILE A 15 -15.21 4.74 -9.18
C ILE A 15 -14.93 6.03 -8.41
N ALA A 16 -14.37 5.94 -7.19
CA ALA A 16 -14.02 7.12 -6.40
C ALA A 16 -12.99 8.01 -7.12
N TYR A 17 -11.98 7.42 -7.75
CA TYR A 17 -10.96 8.13 -8.53
C TYR A 17 -11.54 8.83 -9.77
N LEU A 18 -12.49 8.20 -10.45
CA LEU A 18 -13.16 8.79 -11.62
C LEU A 18 -14.08 9.95 -11.24
N ILE A 19 -14.64 9.93 -10.02
CA ILE A 19 -15.43 11.05 -9.48
C ILE A 19 -14.51 12.20 -9.05
N GLU A 20 -13.44 11.90 -8.32
CA GLU A 20 -12.46 12.89 -7.85
C GLU A 20 -11.03 12.29 -7.89
N PRO A 21 -10.17 12.74 -8.83
CA PRO A 21 -8.83 12.19 -8.98
C PRO A 21 -7.92 12.33 -7.75
N LYS A 22 -8.12 13.35 -6.90
CA LYS A 22 -7.34 13.55 -5.67
C LYS A 22 -7.56 12.46 -4.63
N THR A 23 -8.61 11.64 -4.76
CA THR A 23 -8.84 10.52 -3.84
C THR A 23 -7.67 9.54 -3.83
N LYS A 24 -6.91 9.42 -4.94
CA LYS A 24 -5.72 8.56 -5.01
C LYS A 24 -4.66 8.91 -3.96
N ASP A 25 -4.56 10.18 -3.56
CA ASP A 25 -3.54 10.66 -2.62
C ASP A 25 -3.80 10.13 -1.19
N TYR A 26 -4.98 9.55 -0.97
CA TYR A 26 -5.38 8.92 0.28
C TYR A 26 -5.38 7.39 0.22
N MET A 27 -5.05 6.79 -0.93
CA MET A 27 -5.16 5.36 -1.20
C MET A 27 -3.81 4.65 -1.15
N PHE A 28 -3.79 3.47 -0.52
CA PHE A 28 -2.70 2.50 -0.59
C PHE A 28 -3.23 1.23 -1.23
N ALA A 29 -2.60 0.76 -2.30
CA ALA A 29 -2.91 -0.57 -2.85
C ALA A 29 -2.21 -1.63 -2.00
N ALA A 30 -2.97 -2.53 -1.39
CA ALA A 30 -2.45 -3.52 -0.46
C ALA A 30 -1.61 -4.58 -1.17
N HIS A 31 -2.22 -5.30 -2.11
CA HIS A 31 -1.55 -6.41 -2.79
C HIS A 31 -1.89 -6.46 -4.28
N MET A 32 -1.07 -7.14 -5.07
CA MET A 32 -1.45 -7.57 -6.41
C MET A 32 -2.31 -8.83 -6.31
N SER A 33 -3.63 -8.68 -6.46
CA SER A 33 -4.53 -9.83 -6.67
C SER A 33 -4.26 -10.55 -8.00
N GLN A 34 -4.46 -11.86 -8.02
CA GLN A 34 -4.41 -12.71 -9.23
C GLN A 34 -5.61 -12.54 -10.16
N GLU A 35 -6.58 -11.70 -9.80
CA GLU A 35 -7.69 -11.33 -10.67
C GLU A 35 -7.21 -10.51 -11.88
N VAL A 36 -7.53 -10.96 -13.09
CA VAL A 36 -6.99 -10.46 -14.37
C VAL A 36 -7.10 -8.93 -14.52
N GLY A 37 -8.21 -8.35 -14.08
CA GLY A 37 -8.47 -6.91 -14.23
C GLY A 37 -7.76 -6.03 -13.20
N HIS A 38 -7.17 -6.60 -12.15
CA HIS A 38 -6.69 -5.82 -11.01
C HIS A 38 -5.51 -4.93 -11.37
N LYS A 39 -4.52 -5.49 -12.08
CA LYS A 39 -3.34 -4.75 -12.55
C LYS A 39 -3.74 -3.54 -13.41
N SER A 40 -4.63 -3.75 -14.38
CA SER A 40 -5.09 -2.67 -15.29
C SER A 40 -5.77 -1.52 -14.54
N ILE A 41 -6.54 -1.82 -13.50
CA ILE A 41 -7.18 -0.79 -12.68
C ILE A 41 -6.12 -0.02 -11.86
N LEU A 42 -5.19 -0.73 -11.22
CA LEU A 42 -4.11 -0.10 -10.45
C LEU A 42 -3.25 0.83 -11.33
N GLU A 43 -2.91 0.39 -12.54
CA GLU A 43 -2.22 1.21 -13.55
C GLU A 43 -3.03 2.45 -13.95
N LYS A 44 -4.35 2.30 -14.11
CA LYS A 44 -5.25 3.42 -14.45
C LYS A 44 -5.32 4.48 -13.36
N ILE A 45 -5.35 4.08 -12.09
CA ILE A 45 -5.34 5.00 -10.94
C ILE A 45 -3.92 5.54 -10.68
N GLY A 46 -2.89 4.80 -11.07
CA GLY A 46 -1.49 5.10 -10.80
C GLY A 46 -1.04 4.65 -9.42
N LEU A 47 -1.58 3.55 -8.90
CA LEU A 47 -1.23 2.99 -7.60
C LEU A 47 -0.29 1.78 -7.75
N ARG A 48 0.74 1.72 -6.90
CA ARG A 48 1.66 0.57 -6.79
C ARG A 48 1.26 -0.28 -5.59
N PRO A 49 1.03 -1.60 -5.74
CA PRO A 49 0.73 -2.47 -4.62
C PRO A 49 1.94 -2.64 -3.69
N ILE A 50 1.68 -2.82 -2.40
CA ILE A 50 2.71 -3.05 -1.37
C ILE A 50 3.21 -4.50 -1.41
N LEU A 51 2.31 -5.45 -1.64
CA LEU A 51 2.57 -6.90 -1.63
C LEU A 51 2.28 -7.54 -2.98
N ASP A 52 2.98 -8.63 -3.31
CA ASP A 52 2.67 -9.51 -4.44
C ASP A 52 2.89 -10.95 -3.97
N LEU A 53 1.80 -11.64 -3.65
CA LEU A 53 1.78 -12.90 -2.88
C LEU A 53 0.80 -13.93 -3.48
N ASP A 54 0.44 -13.78 -4.76
CA ASP A 54 -0.53 -14.65 -5.44
C ASP A 54 -1.91 -14.78 -4.76
N MET A 55 -2.30 -13.78 -3.97
CA MET A 55 -3.57 -13.76 -3.22
C MET A 55 -4.78 -13.47 -4.12
N ARG A 56 -5.94 -14.05 -3.78
CA ARG A 56 -7.22 -13.82 -4.47
C ARG A 56 -8.46 -14.11 -3.62
N LEU A 57 -8.31 -14.12 -2.29
CA LEU A 57 -9.43 -14.39 -1.38
C LEU A 57 -10.38 -13.18 -1.28
N GLY A 58 -9.82 -11.97 -1.19
CA GLY A 58 -10.60 -10.76 -0.93
C GLY A 58 -10.84 -10.57 0.56
N GLU A 59 -12.05 -10.08 0.91
CA GLU A 59 -12.51 -9.86 2.29
C GLU A 59 -11.66 -8.88 3.12
N GLY A 60 -10.77 -8.11 2.49
CA GLY A 60 -9.85 -7.23 3.20
C GLY A 60 -8.58 -7.93 3.70
N THR A 61 -8.34 -9.18 3.31
CA THR A 61 -7.22 -9.98 3.83
C THR A 61 -5.85 -9.44 3.42
N GLY A 62 -5.69 -9.02 2.16
CA GLY A 62 -4.49 -8.34 1.71
C GLY A 62 -4.33 -6.97 2.35
N ALA A 63 -5.42 -6.23 2.53
CA ALA A 63 -5.41 -4.95 3.25
C ALA A 63 -4.93 -5.10 4.70
N ALA A 64 -5.43 -6.10 5.43
CA ALA A 64 -5.00 -6.39 6.79
C ALA A 64 -3.48 -6.69 6.88
N LEU A 65 -2.95 -7.48 5.94
CA LEU A 65 -1.50 -7.75 5.87
C LEU A 65 -0.69 -6.48 5.53
N ALA A 66 -1.15 -5.69 4.55
CA ALA A 66 -0.47 -4.46 4.16
C ALA A 66 -0.44 -3.42 5.28
N MET A 67 -1.46 -3.37 6.15
CA MET A 67 -1.47 -2.49 7.32
C MET A 67 -0.30 -2.78 8.27
N LEU A 68 0.11 -4.04 8.44
CA LEU A 68 1.28 -4.38 9.25
C LEU A 68 2.59 -3.87 8.64
N ILE A 69 2.69 -3.88 7.31
CA ILE A 69 3.85 -3.31 6.59
C ILE A 69 3.89 -1.79 6.75
N ILE A 70 2.74 -1.13 6.64
CA ILE A 70 2.61 0.32 6.87
C ILE A 70 3.03 0.67 8.31
N GLU A 71 2.56 -0.09 9.29
CA GLU A 71 2.96 0.09 10.70
C GLU A 71 4.47 -0.12 10.87
N GLY A 72 5.05 -1.14 10.26
CA GLY A 72 6.50 -1.37 10.26
C GLY A 72 7.28 -0.16 9.72
N GLY A 73 6.82 0.44 8.62
CA GLY A 73 7.41 1.67 8.06
C GLY A 73 7.30 2.86 9.01
N LEU A 74 6.16 3.00 9.71
CA LEU A 74 5.99 4.03 10.73
C LEU A 74 6.92 3.84 11.92
N LYS A 75 7.13 2.59 12.37
CA LYS A 75 8.09 2.27 13.44
C LYS A 75 9.52 2.60 13.01
N VAL A 76 9.91 2.23 11.79
CA VAL A 76 11.19 2.64 11.21
C VAL A 76 11.37 4.15 11.28
N TYR A 77 10.37 4.91 10.83
CA TYR A 77 10.44 6.38 10.83
C TYR A 77 10.49 7.01 12.23
N LYS A 78 9.77 6.43 13.21
CA LYS A 78 9.61 7.03 14.54
C LYS A 78 10.61 6.54 15.57
N GLU A 79 11.11 5.32 15.42
CA GLU A 79 11.81 4.59 16.48
C GLU A 79 13.25 4.22 16.10
N MET A 80 13.63 4.27 14.81
CA MET A 80 15.04 4.08 14.46
C MET A 80 15.87 5.28 14.90
N ALA A 81 16.93 4.99 15.66
CA ALA A 81 17.93 5.96 16.02
C ALA A 81 18.63 6.52 14.76
N THR A 82 18.87 7.83 14.78
CA THR A 82 19.74 8.50 13.81
C THR A 82 21.20 8.06 14.00
N PHE A 83 22.05 8.32 12.99
CA PHE A 83 23.49 8.02 13.09
C PHE A 83 24.17 8.69 14.30
N ALA A 84 23.71 9.88 14.69
CA ALA A 84 24.22 10.60 15.85
C ALA A 84 23.82 9.92 17.16
N GLU A 85 22.55 9.52 17.30
CA GLU A 85 22.02 8.84 18.49
C GLU A 85 22.61 7.43 18.66
N ALA A 86 22.81 6.71 17.56
CA ALA A 86 23.39 5.38 17.56
C ALA A 86 24.94 5.38 17.66
N ALA A 87 25.57 6.57 17.69
CA ALA A 87 27.03 6.75 17.74
C ALA A 87 27.80 5.98 16.64
N VAL A 88 27.20 5.83 15.45
CA VAL A 88 27.77 5.06 14.32
C VAL A 88 28.46 5.98 13.30
N ALA A 89 28.65 7.26 13.62
CA ALA A 89 29.45 8.17 12.80
C ALA A 89 30.94 7.82 12.94
N GLY A 90 31.43 6.94 12.07
CA GLY A 90 32.85 6.62 11.96
C GLY A 90 33.68 7.84 11.54
N LYS A 91 34.84 8.01 12.19
CA LYS A 91 35.92 8.92 11.76
C LYS A 91 36.24 8.63 10.29
N LYS A 92 36.11 9.63 9.42
CA LYS A 92 36.86 9.65 8.15
C LYS A 92 38.34 9.85 8.45
#